data_AF-A0A7X7N9H6-F1
#
_entry.id   AF-A0A7X7N9H6-F1
#
_cell.length_a   1.000
_cell.length_b   1.000
_cell.length_c   1.000
_cell.angle_alpha   90.00
_cell.angle_beta   90.00
_cell.angle_gamma   90.00
#
_symmetry.space_group_name_H-M   'P 1'
#
loop_
_entity.id
_entity.type
_entity.pdbx_description
1 polymer ?
#
loop_
_entity_poly.entity_id
_entity_poly.type
_entity_poly.pdbx_seq_one_letter_code
_entity_poly.pdbx_strand_id
1 'polypeptide(L)' 'MATSTFRNKNEVRPKKKGAEKRRRIKVHKARLVKMGMSEEAVEKLQSDQLRALLRRPLETQKMIESAKVVAE' A
#
# COMPACT_ATOMS: atom_id res chain seq x y z
N MET A 1 -33.15 -5.54 -12.23
CA MET A 1 -33.38 -5.53 -10.76
C MET A 1 -32.34 -6.43 -10.12
N ALA A 2 -31.58 -5.95 -9.12
CA ALA A 2 -30.56 -6.77 -8.46
C ALA A 2 -31.23 -7.76 -7.50
N THR A 3 -31.20 -9.06 -7.79
CA THR A 3 -31.92 -10.12 -7.06
C THR A 3 -31.30 -10.54 -5.72
N SER A 4 -30.46 -9.69 -5.12
CA SER A 4 -29.78 -9.95 -3.87
C SER A 4 -29.52 -8.62 -3.16
N THR A 5 -29.91 -8.51 -1.89
CA THR A 5 -29.66 -7.34 -1.03
C THR A 5 -28.19 -6.90 -1.04
N PHE A 6 -27.26 -7.85 -1.13
CA PHE A 6 -25.81 -7.59 -1.23
C PHE A 6 -25.37 -6.94 -2.55
N ARG A 7 -26.20 -6.96 -3.61
CA ARG A 7 -25.93 -6.34 -4.90
C ARG A 7 -26.52 -4.93 -5.00
N ASN A 8 -27.46 -4.55 -4.13
CA ASN A 8 -28.01 -3.20 -4.08
C ASN A 8 -27.03 -2.25 -3.38
N LYS A 9 -26.42 -1.33 -4.14
CA LYS A 9 -25.42 -0.38 -3.61
C LYS A 9 -26.04 0.76 -2.80
N ASN A 10 -27.36 0.94 -2.88
CA ASN A 10 -28.07 1.96 -2.10
C ASN A 10 -28.31 1.50 -0.65
N GLU A 11 -28.45 0.18 -0.45
CA GLU A 11 -28.73 -0.43 0.86
C GLU A 11 -27.45 -0.85 1.61
N VAL A 12 -26.32 -1.01 0.91
CA VAL A 12 -25.09 -1.56 1.49
C VAL A 12 -23.91 -0.60 1.35
N ARG A 13 -23.17 -0.40 2.44
CA ARG A 13 -21.92 0.38 2.45
C ARG A 13 -20.93 -0.16 1.41
N PRO A 14 -20.42 0.68 0.49
CA PRO A 14 -19.40 0.28 -0.47
C PRO A 14 -18.12 -0.22 0.21
N LYS A 15 -17.67 -1.43 -0.17
CA LYS A 15 -16.39 -2.01 0.26
C LYS A 15 -15.52 -2.30 -0.97
N LYS A 16 -14.21 -2.11 -0.83
CA LYS A 16 -13.27 -2.43 -1.92
C LYS A 16 -13.31 -3.91 -2.29
N LYS A 17 -13.36 -4.20 -3.59
CA LYS A 17 -13.29 -5.57 -4.10
C LYS A 17 -11.89 -6.16 -3.90
N GLY A 18 -11.78 -7.49 -3.96
CA GLY A 18 -10.48 -8.18 -3.87
C GLY A 18 -9.46 -7.71 -4.91
N ALA A 19 -9.89 -7.45 -6.14
CA ALA A 19 -9.04 -6.91 -7.20
C ALA A 19 -8.52 -5.50 -6.87
N GLU A 20 -9.36 -4.63 -6.32
CA GLU A 20 -8.98 -3.27 -5.93
C GLU A 20 -8.02 -3.26 -4.74
N LYS A 21 -8.21 -4.18 -3.77
CA LYS A 21 -7.29 -4.39 -2.66
C LYS A 21 -5.90 -4.80 -3.17
N ARG A 22 -5.83 -5.73 -4.14
CA ARG A 22 -4.56 -6.16 -4.77
C ARG A 22 -3.90 -5.03 -5.56
N ARG A 23 -4.67 -4.29 -6.37
CA ARG A 23 -4.18 -3.11 -7.11
C ARG A 23 -3.56 -2.07 -6.17
N ARG A 24 -4.21 -1.80 -5.02
CA ARG A 24 -3.68 -0.89 -4.00
C ARG A 24 -2.31 -1.34 -3.48
N ILE A 25 -2.15 -2.62 -3.16
CA ILE A 25 -0.86 -3.15 -2.67
C ILE A 25 0.23 -3.00 -3.73
N LYS A 26 -0.07 -3.33 -5.00
CA LYS A 26 0.89 -3.16 -6.11
C LYS A 26 1.35 -1.71 -6.24
N VAL A 27 0.42 -0.76 -6.17
CA VAL A 27 0.73 0.69 -6.22
C VAL A 27 1.57 1.11 -5.01
N HIS A 28 1.28 0.61 -3.82
CA HIS A 28 2.06 0.92 -2.62
C HIS A 28 3.50 0.41 -2.72
N LYS A 29 3.69 -0.83 -3.19
CA LYS A 29 5.04 -1.38 -3.45
C LYS A 29 5.82 -0.50 -4.44
N ALA A 30 5.21 -0.17 -5.59
CA ALA A 30 5.84 0.69 -6.59
C ALA A 30 6.21 2.08 -6.05
N ARG A 31 5.40 2.65 -5.15
CA ARG A 31 5.70 3.94 -4.50
C ARG A 31 6.92 3.85 -3.57
N LEU A 32 7.04 2.80 -2.77
CA LEU A 32 8.19 2.61 -1.88
C LEU A 32 9.48 2.41 -2.68
N VAL A 33 9.42 1.64 -3.77
CA VAL A 33 10.55 1.49 -4.70
C VAL A 33 10.94 2.84 -5.31
N LYS A 34 9.96 3.63 -5.76
CA LYS A 34 10.21 4.99 -6.28
C LYS A 34 10.84 5.93 -5.25
N MET A 35 10.58 5.72 -3.95
CA MET A 35 11.22 6.48 -2.86
C MET A 35 12.63 5.97 -2.51
N GLY A 36 13.09 4.88 -3.15
CA GLY A 36 14.46 4.38 -3.01
C GLY A 36 14.62 3.18 -2.06
N MET A 37 13.52 2.52 -1.68
CA MET A 37 13.56 1.23 -0.96
C MET A 37 13.85 0.08 -1.94
N SER A 38 14.66 -0.90 -1.55
CA SER A 38 14.97 -2.05 -2.42
C SER A 38 13.74 -2.93 -2.66
N GLU A 39 13.64 -3.51 -3.86
CA GLU A 39 12.50 -4.35 -4.24
C GLU A 39 12.36 -5.58 -3.32
N GLU A 40 13.48 -6.21 -2.96
CA GLU A 40 13.52 -7.35 -2.04
C GLU A 40 12.98 -7.02 -0.65
N ALA A 41 13.32 -5.84 -0.13
CA ALA A 41 12.81 -5.39 1.17
C ALA A 41 11.30 -5.14 1.08
N VAL A 42 10.84 -4.51 0.00
CA VAL A 42 9.42 -4.21 -0.23
C VAL A 42 8.58 -5.48 -0.41
N GLU A 43 9.16 -6.55 -0.96
CA GLU A 43 8.47 -7.83 -1.13
C GLU A 43 8.22 -8.57 0.18
N LYS A 44 9.18 -8.51 1.12
CA LYS A 44 9.08 -9.13 2.44
C LYS A 44 8.07 -8.44 3.37
N LEU A 45 7.69 -7.19 3.07
CA LEU A 45 6.78 -6.41 3.91
C LEU A 45 5.33 -6.88 3.84
N GLN A 46 4.67 -6.88 5.01
CA GLN A 46 3.23 -7.12 5.11
C GLN A 46 2.41 -5.91 4.68
N SER A 47 1.15 -6.14 4.33
CA SER A 47 0.28 -5.11 3.75
C SER A 47 -0.02 -3.93 4.69
N ASP A 48 0.02 -4.15 6.00
CA ASP A 48 -0.19 -3.09 7.00
C ASP A 48 1.06 -2.22 7.16
N GLN A 49 2.25 -2.83 7.14
CA GLN A 49 3.54 -2.14 7.17
C GLN A 49 3.72 -1.24 5.93
N LEU A 50 3.38 -1.76 4.74
CA LEU A 50 3.39 -0.96 3.50
C LEU A 50 2.53 0.31 3.62
N ARG A 51 1.36 0.20 4.26
CA ARG A 51 0.43 1.32 4.46
C ARG A 51 0.92 2.28 5.53
N ALA A 52 1.53 1.78 6.59
CA ALA A 52 2.08 2.58 7.68
C ALA A 52 3.22 3.48 7.19
N LEU A 53 4.16 2.93 6.42
CA LEU A 53 5.27 3.69 5.82
C LEU A 53 4.73 4.80 4.90
N LEU A 54 3.76 4.48 4.05
CA LEU A 54 3.18 5.48 3.14
C LEU A 54 2.24 6.50 3.80
N ARG A 55 1.99 6.40 5.11
CA ARG A 55 1.16 7.38 5.82
C ARG A 55 1.87 8.71 5.99
N ARG A 56 3.19 8.69 6.15
CA ARG A 56 4.06 9.87 6.31
C ARG A 56 5.26 9.75 5.36
N PRO A 57 5.10 10.19 4.10
CA PRO A 57 6.10 9.95 3.07
C PRO A 57 7.43 10.67 3.33
N LEU A 58 7.39 11.90 3.87
CA LEU A 58 8.60 12.69 4.18
C LEU A 58 9.45 12.03 5.27
N GLU A 59 8.81 11.51 6.32
CA GLU A 59 9.52 10.77 7.38
C GLU A 59 10.15 9.50 6.82
N THR A 60 9.42 8.79 5.96
CA THR A 60 9.92 7.55 5.33
C THR A 60 11.10 7.82 4.41
N GLN A 61 11.08 8.91 3.64
CA GLN A 61 12.21 9.32 2.79
C GLN A 61 13.46 9.62 3.63
N LYS A 62 13.32 10.41 4.70
CA LYS A 62 14.42 10.68 5.63
C LYS A 62 14.98 9.41 6.26
N MET A 63 14.10 8.47 6.64
CA MET A 63 14.53 7.18 7.17
C MET A 63 15.33 6.38 6.13
N ILE A 64 14.86 6.31 4.88
CA ILE A 64 15.56 5.62 3.80
C ILE A 64 16.91 6.29 3.51
N GLU A 65 16.96 7.61 3.45
CA GLU A 65 18.19 8.39 3.28
C GLU A 65 19.18 8.13 4.41
N SER A 66 18.74 8.17 5.66
CA SER A 66 19.58 7.85 6.82
C SER A 66 20.11 6.41 6.77
N ALA A 67 19.29 5.45 6.34
CA ALA A 67 19.68 4.05 6.23
C ALA A 67 20.71 3.82 5.11
N LYS A 68 20.69 4.64 4.05
CA LYS A 68 21.72 4.60 3.00
C LYS A 68 23.07 5.11 3.51
N VAL A 69 23.08 6.24 4.23
CA VAL A 69 24.32 6.85 4.76
C VAL A 69 25.06 5.94 5.74
N VAL A 70 24.36 5.09 6.49
CA VAL A 70 24.98 4.15 7.46
C VAL A 70 25.56 2.90 6.77
N ALA A 71 25.14 2.61 5.53
CA ALA A 71 25.59 1.45 4.78
C ALA A 71 26.80 1.75 3.86
N GLU A 72 27.12 3.03 3.65
CA GLU A 72 28.37 3.52 3.03
C GLU A 72 29.46 3.72 4.09
#